data_AF-A0AA49JQX1-F1
#
_entry.id   AF-A0AA49JQX1-F1
#
_cell.length_a   1.000
_cell.length_b   1.000
_cell.length_c   1.000
_cell.angle_alpha   90.00
_cell.angle_beta   90.00
_cell.angle_gamma   90.00
#
_symmetry.space_group_name_H-M   'P 1'
#
loop_
_entity.id
_entity.type
_entity.pdbx_description
1 polymer ?
#
loop_
_entity_poly.entity_id
_entity_poly.type
_entity_poly.pdbx_seq_one_letter_code
_entity_poly.pdbx_strand_id
1 'polypeptide(L)'
;MLWIVLIMLGAAWTLQSLLGYIQIKDFNNNFNEMRKRGKVVIGKEKGKLKAGTIILMLLDNNCRIKEIRRMYGISVFARMKTLKGLDNKCLLELSDKDFNGFDKYTIKAIEDAIKNYKQFN
;
A
#
# COMPACT_ATOMS: atom_id res chain seq x y z
N MET A 1 5.44 41.14 11.58
CA MET A 1 6.31 39.94 11.43
C MET A 1 5.67 38.69 12.04
N LEU A 2 5.37 38.65 13.35
CA LEU A 2 4.77 37.49 14.04
C LEU A 2 3.43 37.00 13.44
N TRP A 3 2.51 37.92 13.13
CA TRP A 3 1.21 37.58 12.53
C TRP A 3 1.31 36.93 11.14
N ILE A 4 2.29 37.34 10.34
CA ILE A 4 2.51 36.78 8.99
C ILE A 4 3.01 35.33 9.10
N VAL A 5 3.90 35.06 10.06
CA VAL A 5 4.40 33.69 10.33
C VAL A 5 3.27 32.78 10.79
N LEU A 6 2.39 33.25 11.68
CA LEU A 6 1.24 32.49 12.15
C LEU A 6 0.27 32.14 11.01
N ILE A 7 -0.01 33.08 10.11
CA ILE A 7 -0.87 32.85 8.94
C ILE A 7 -0.22 31.81 8.00
N MET A 8 1.08 31.90 7.74
CA MET A 8 1.79 30.92 6.91
C MET A 8 1.76 29.51 7.52
N LEU A 9 1.97 29.38 8.82
CA LEU A 9 1.90 28.08 9.51
C LEU A 9 0.49 27.49 9.45
N GLY A 10 -0.54 28.31 9.68
CA GLY A 10 -1.94 27.87 9.55
C GLY A 10 -2.30 27.41 8.14
N ALA A 11 -1.85 28.16 7.12
CA ALA A 11 -2.05 27.79 5.72
C ALA A 11 -1.32 26.49 5.35
N ALA A 12 -0.05 26.35 5.77
CA ALA A 12 0.74 25.16 5.52
C ALA A 12 0.13 23.92 6.19
N TRP A 13 -0.31 24.03 7.45
CA TRP A 13 -0.95 22.93 8.17
C TRP A 13 -2.28 22.52 7.51
N THR A 14 -3.08 23.49 7.08
CA THR A 14 -4.34 23.23 6.37
C THR A 14 -4.09 22.50 5.05
N LEU A 15 -3.11 22.98 4.26
CA LEU A 15 -2.72 22.33 3.02
C LEU A 15 -2.19 20.91 3.26
N GLN A 16 -1.34 20.71 4.27
CA GLN A 16 -0.82 19.40 4.64
C GLN A 16 -1.94 18.41 5.01
N SER A 17 -2.92 18.86 5.80
CA SER A 17 -4.09 18.07 6.17
C SER A 17 -4.95 17.67 4.97
N LEU A 18 -5.24 18.61 4.06
CA LEU A 18 -6.00 18.36 2.84
C LEU A 18 -5.28 17.35 1.93
N LEU A 19 -3.97 17.51 1.78
CA LEU A 19 -3.16 16.62 0.97
C LEU A 19 -3.11 15.20 1.56
N GLY A 20 -2.99 15.06 2.89
CA GLY A 20 -3.09 13.76 3.57
C GLY A 20 -4.45 13.08 3.38
N TYR A 21 -5.53 13.86 3.40
CA TYR A 21 -6.89 13.35 3.15
C TYR A 21 -7.04 12.73 1.76
N ILE A 22 -6.43 13.32 0.73
CA ILE A 22 -6.48 12.78 -0.64
C ILE A 22 -5.83 11.38 -0.71
N GLN A 23 -4.68 11.19 -0.03
CA GLN A 23 -3.99 9.91 0.01
C GLN A 23 -4.82 8.83 0.74
N ILE A 24 -5.40 9.18 1.89
CA ILE A 24 -6.27 8.26 2.66
C ILE A 24 -7.51 7.91 1.86
N LYS A 25 -8.11 8.88 1.15
CA LYS A 25 -9.27 8.65 0.30
C LYS A 25 -8.96 7.67 -0.84
N ASP A 26 -7.81 7.82 -1.51
CA ASP A 26 -7.37 6.89 -2.54
C ASP A 26 -7.18 5.48 -1.98
N PHE A 27 -6.48 5.35 -0.84
CA PHE A 27 -6.29 4.07 -0.16
C PHE A 27 -7.63 3.41 0.20
N ASN A 28 -8.53 4.16 0.86
CA ASN A 28 -9.83 3.66 1.29
C ASN A 28 -10.71 3.24 0.11
N ASN A 29 -10.70 4.00 -0.98
CA ASN A 29 -11.45 3.65 -2.19
C ASN A 29 -10.96 2.31 -2.77
N ASN A 30 -9.64 2.16 -2.94
CA ASN A 30 -9.04 0.93 -3.47
C ASN A 30 -9.26 -0.27 -2.54
N PHE A 31 -9.08 -0.07 -1.23
CA PHE A 31 -9.33 -1.11 -0.24
C PHE A 31 -10.78 -1.56 -0.22
N ASN A 32 -11.73 -0.62 -0.21
CA ASN A 32 -13.15 -0.94 -0.20
C ASN A 32 -13.61 -1.62 -1.49
N GLU A 33 -13.08 -1.20 -2.64
CA GLU A 33 -13.33 -1.84 -3.94
C GLU A 33 -12.85 -3.30 -3.94
N MET A 34 -11.62 -3.55 -3.48
CA MET A 34 -11.07 -4.91 -3.41
C MET A 34 -11.82 -5.76 -2.36
N ARG A 35 -12.15 -5.19 -1.19
CA ARG A 35 -12.84 -5.88 -0.10
C ARG A 35 -14.24 -6.36 -0.49
N LYS A 36 -14.92 -5.65 -1.40
CA LYS A 36 -16.21 -6.08 -1.97
C LYS A 36 -16.08 -7.33 -2.85
N ARG A 37 -14.90 -7.59 -3.44
CA ARG A 37 -14.67 -8.72 -4.35
C ARG A 37 -14.17 -9.98 -3.63
N GLY A 38 -13.63 -9.85 -2.42
CA GLY A 38 -13.09 -10.99 -1.68
C GLY A 38 -12.20 -10.61 -0.50
N LYS A 39 -11.42 -11.57 -0.02
CA LYS A 39 -10.52 -11.39 1.14
C LYS A 39 -9.32 -10.55 0.71
N VAL A 40 -9.10 -9.43 1.40
CA VAL A 40 -7.96 -8.54 1.13
C VAL A 40 -6.95 -8.65 2.24
N VAL A 41 -5.69 -8.86 1.87
CA VAL A 41 -4.53 -8.85 2.77
C VAL A 41 -3.73 -7.59 2.54
N ILE A 42 -3.26 -7.00 3.63
CA ILE A 42 -2.46 -5.78 3.64
C ILE A 42 -1.03 -6.14 4.00
N GLY A 43 -0.08 -5.62 3.24
CA GLY A 43 1.34 -5.65 3.57
C GLY A 43 1.90 -4.24 3.62
N LYS A 44 2.77 -3.97 4.59
CA LYS A 44 3.43 -2.67 4.72
C LYS A 44 4.91 -2.84 4.98
N GLU A 45 5.73 -2.08 4.26
CA GLU A 45 7.14 -1.90 4.60
C GLU A 45 7.36 -0.44 4.99
N LYS A 46 7.75 -0.22 6.26
CA LYS A 46 8.18 1.08 6.75
C LYS A 46 9.65 1.28 6.36
N GLY A 47 9.90 1.97 5.25
CA GLY A 47 11.25 2.37 4.88
C GLY A 47 11.86 3.26 5.97
N LYS A 48 13.04 2.89 6.48
CA LYS A 48 13.74 3.68 7.54
C LYS A 48 14.18 5.07 7.07
N LEU A 49 14.55 5.19 5.79
CA LEU A 49 15.11 6.41 5.15
C LEU A 49 14.52 6.71 3.75
N LYS A 50 13.68 5.81 3.22
CA LYS A 50 13.08 5.92 1.88
C LYS A 50 11.58 5.70 1.95
N ALA A 51 10.88 6.07 0.89
CA ALA A 51 9.44 5.88 0.75
C ALA A 51 9.00 4.45 1.14
N GLY A 52 8.14 4.35 2.16
CA GLY A 52 7.47 3.10 2.48
C GLY A 52 6.60 2.61 1.33
N THR A 53 6.34 1.31 1.30
CA THR A 53 5.45 0.68 0.31
C THR A 53 4.31 0.01 1.05
N ILE A 54 3.08 0.29 0.62
CA ILE A 54 1.88 -0.39 1.09
C ILE A 54 1.33 -1.20 -0.07
N ILE A 55 1.00 -2.46 0.17
CA ILE A 55 0.37 -3.33 -0.81
C ILE A 55 -0.96 -3.83 -0.29
N LEU A 56 -1.91 -3.95 -1.20
CA LEU A 56 -3.18 -4.64 -1.03
C LEU A 56 -3.18 -5.83 -1.98
N MET A 57 -3.48 -7.01 -1.46
CA MET A 57 -3.63 -8.23 -2.24
C MET A 57 -5.02 -8.81 -2.06
N LEU A 58 -5.76 -8.91 -3.16
CA LEU A 58 -7.05 -9.60 -3.20
C LEU A 58 -6.78 -11.09 -3.38
N LEU A 59 -7.28 -11.88 -2.44
CA LEU A 59 -7.17 -13.33 -2.44
C LEU A 59 -8.53 -13.98 -2.75
N ASP A 60 -8.45 -15.12 -3.41
CA ASP A 60 -9.54 -16.08 -3.53
C ASP A 60 -9.54 -17.07 -2.36
N ASN A 61 -10.59 -17.90 -2.28
CA ASN A 61 -10.74 -18.94 -1.25
C ASN A 61 -9.56 -19.95 -1.22
N ASN A 62 -8.86 -20.13 -2.35
CA ASN A 62 -7.72 -21.04 -2.48
C ASN A 62 -6.37 -20.35 -2.28
N CYS A 63 -6.30 -19.24 -1.52
CA CYS A 63 -5.09 -18.43 -1.32
C CYS A 63 -4.47 -17.87 -2.63
N ARG A 64 -5.22 -17.87 -3.73
CA ARG A 64 -4.75 -17.37 -5.02
C ARG A 64 -4.91 -15.86 -5.11
N ILE A 65 -3.86 -15.18 -5.54
CA ILE A 65 -3.85 -13.75 -5.73
C ILE A 65 -4.63 -13.41 -7.00
N LYS A 66 -5.76 -12.70 -6.87
CA LYS A 66 -6.54 -12.21 -8.03
C LYS A 66 -6.06 -10.86 -8.51
N GLU A 67 -5.67 -9.99 -7.59
CA GLU A 67 -5.29 -8.62 -7.90
C GLU A 67 -4.34 -8.08 -6.82
N ILE A 68 -3.28 -7.41 -7.25
CA ILE A 68 -2.38 -6.66 -6.35
C ILE A 68 -2.46 -5.18 -6.70
N ARG A 69 -2.61 -4.34 -5.67
CA ARG A 69 -2.42 -2.89 -5.80
C ARG A 69 -1.35 -2.44 -4.83
N ARG A 70 -0.39 -1.65 -5.30
CA ARG A 70 0.66 -1.06 -4.46
C ARG A 70 0.59 0.46 -4.47
N MET A 71 0.86 1.06 -3.32
CA MET A 71 1.18 2.48 -3.19
C MET A 71 2.67 2.59 -2.88
N TYR A 72 3.40 3.24 -3.78
CA TYR A 72 4.82 3.53 -3.64
C TYR A 72 5.00 5.03 -3.37
N GLY A 73 5.55 5.38 -2.20
CA GLY A 73 5.67 6.78 -1.79
C GLY A 73 5.02 7.06 -0.44
N ILE A 74 5.62 8.00 0.31
CA ILE A 74 4.99 8.64 1.48
C ILE A 74 4.32 9.97 1.09
N SER A 75 4.51 10.42 -0.16
CA SER A 75 3.96 11.69 -0.61
C SER A 75 2.46 11.59 -0.83
N VAL A 76 1.78 12.71 -0.59
CA VAL A 76 0.34 12.92 -0.82
C VAL A 76 -0.10 12.72 -2.27
N PHE A 77 0.87 12.64 -3.20
CA PHE A 77 0.66 12.32 -4.61
C PHE A 77 0.84 10.84 -4.94
N ALA A 78 1.31 10.03 -3.98
CA ALA A 78 1.36 8.59 -4.14
C ALA A 78 -0.07 8.06 -4.28
N ARG A 79 -0.29 7.28 -5.33
CA ARG A 79 -1.57 6.64 -5.64
C ARG A 79 -1.40 5.15 -5.68
N MET A 80 -2.47 4.45 -5.37
CA MET A 80 -2.57 3.01 -5.57
C MET A 80 -2.51 2.68 -7.06
N LYS A 81 -1.57 1.82 -7.43
CA LYS A 81 -1.39 1.33 -8.79
C LYS A 81 -1.45 -0.18 -8.78
N THR A 82 -2.14 -0.75 -9.76
CA THR A 82 -2.16 -2.20 -9.97
C THR A 82 -0.75 -2.70 -10.28
N LEU A 83 -0.32 -3.70 -9.53
CA LEU A 83 0.94 -4.38 -9.71
C LEU A 83 0.67 -5.71 -10.42
N LYS A 84 1.27 -5.88 -11.60
CA LYS A 84 1.17 -7.13 -12.37
C LYS A 84 2.39 -8.02 -12.09
N GLY A 85 2.23 -9.32 -12.33
CA GLY A 85 3.35 -10.29 -12.30
C GLY A 85 3.22 -11.38 -11.24
N LEU A 86 2.26 -11.24 -10.33
CA LEU A 86 1.94 -12.23 -9.30
C LEU A 86 0.48 -12.70 -9.39
N ASP A 87 -0.20 -12.35 -10.48
CA ASP A 87 -1.58 -12.70 -10.73
C ASP A 87 -1.74 -14.23 -10.83
N ASN A 88 -2.78 -14.76 -10.19
CA ASN A 88 -3.16 -16.17 -10.11
C ASN A 88 -2.17 -17.12 -9.40
N LYS A 89 -1.11 -16.58 -8.78
CA LYS A 89 -0.18 -17.36 -7.93
C LYS A 89 -0.75 -17.56 -6.53
N CYS A 90 -0.39 -18.67 -5.89
CA CYS A 90 -0.75 -18.90 -4.49
C CYS A 90 0.15 -18.05 -3.59
N LEU A 91 -0.44 -17.27 -2.69
CA LEU A 91 0.29 -16.38 -1.78
C LEU A 91 1.33 -17.13 -0.92
N LEU A 92 1.06 -18.40 -0.59
CA LEU A 92 1.93 -19.23 0.26
C LEU A 92 3.07 -19.92 -0.51
N GLU A 93 2.98 -20.01 -1.83
CA GLU A 93 3.96 -20.69 -2.69
C GLU A 93 4.93 -19.72 -3.39
N LEU A 94 4.81 -18.42 -3.09
CA LEU A 94 5.71 -17.41 -3.65
C LEU A 94 7.16 -17.69 -3.25
N SER A 95 8.03 -17.74 -4.26
CA SER A 95 9.46 -18.02 -4.09
C SER A 95 10.30 -16.85 -4.60
N ASP A 96 11.61 -16.83 -4.27
CA ASP A 96 12.55 -15.79 -4.70
C ASP A 96 12.59 -15.58 -6.22
N LYS A 97 12.24 -16.61 -7.00
CA LYS A 97 12.14 -16.54 -8.46
C LYS A 97 11.01 -15.64 -8.95
N ASP A 98 9.93 -15.52 -8.18
CA ASP A 98 8.77 -14.67 -8.50
C ASP A 98 9.03 -13.19 -8.21
N PHE A 99 10.09 -12.91 -7.43
CA PHE A 99 10.47 -11.55 -7.06
C PHE A 99 11.37 -10.85 -8.09
N ASN A 100 11.80 -11.58 -9.14
CA ASN A 100 12.61 -11.03 -10.22
C ASN A 100 11.87 -9.90 -10.96
N GLY A 101 12.25 -8.66 -10.68
CA GLY A 101 11.66 -7.44 -11.27
C GLY A 101 10.93 -6.54 -10.28
N PHE A 102 10.73 -6.97 -9.02
CA PHE A 102 10.22 -6.11 -7.96
C PHE A 102 11.35 -5.46 -7.18
N ASP A 103 11.11 -4.22 -6.73
CA ASP A 103 12.04 -3.54 -5.84
C ASP A 103 12.02 -4.18 -4.44
N LYS A 104 13.13 -4.06 -3.72
CA LYS A 104 13.32 -4.63 -2.38
C LYS A 104 12.22 -4.24 -1.38
N TYR A 105 11.58 -3.07 -1.53
CA TYR A 105 10.53 -2.63 -0.61
C TYR A 105 9.20 -3.29 -0.92
N THR A 106 8.86 -3.44 -2.21
CA THR A 106 7.72 -4.25 -2.64
C THR A 106 7.85 -5.69 -2.16
N ILE A 107 9.03 -6.32 -2.30
CA ILE A 107 9.27 -7.69 -1.82
C ILE A 107 9.00 -7.81 -0.32
N LYS A 108 9.56 -6.91 0.49
CA LYS A 108 9.32 -6.92 1.94
C LYS A 108 7.88 -6.65 2.32
N ALA A 109 7.17 -5.80 1.58
CA ALA A 109 5.75 -5.58 1.82
C ALA A 109 4.94 -6.86 1.50
N ILE A 110 5.34 -7.63 0.49
CA ILE A 110 4.75 -8.94 0.17
C ILE A 110 5.02 -9.93 1.32
N GLU A 111 6.25 -9.99 1.82
CA GLU A 111 6.57 -10.82 2.98
C GLU A 111 5.74 -10.45 4.22
N ASP A 112 5.58 -9.15 4.51
CA ASP A 112 4.73 -8.67 5.61
C ASP A 112 3.27 -9.08 5.41
N ALA A 113 2.75 -8.99 4.18
CA ALA A 113 1.40 -9.47 3.86
C ALA A 113 1.27 -10.99 4.06
N ILE A 114 2.25 -11.80 3.66
CA ILE A 114 2.25 -13.25 3.88
C ILE A 114 2.23 -13.55 5.40
N LYS A 115 3.02 -12.82 6.19
CA LYS A 115 3.02 -12.94 7.66
C LYS A 115 1.67 -12.58 8.25
N ASN A 116 1.08 -11.46 7.84
CA ASN A 116 -0.25 -11.05 8.28
C ASN A 116 -1.29 -12.11 7.90
N TYR A 117 -1.23 -12.67 6.70
CA TYR A 117 -2.16 -13.74 6.29
C TYR A 117 -2.07 -14.97 7.20
N LYS A 118 -0.85 -15.41 7.55
CA LYS A 118 -0.61 -16.55 8.45
C LYS A 118 -1.01 -16.28 9.91
N GLN A 119 -1.03 -15.02 10.33
CA GLN A 119 -1.37 -14.64 11.71
C GLN A 119 -2.88 -14.49 11.92
N PHE A 120 -3.63 -14.13 10.86
CA PHE A 120 -5.07 -13.86 10.92
C PHE A 120 -5.92 -14.96 10.26
N ASN A 121 -5.34 -16.12 9.93
CA ASN A 121 -6.01 -17.28 9.35
C ASN A 121 -5.47 -18.56 9.97
#